data_AF-K6UNW5-F1
#
_entry.id   AF-K6UNW5-F1
#
_cell.length_a   1.000
_cell.length_b   1.000
_cell.length_c   1.000
_cell.angle_alpha   90.00
_cell.angle_beta   90.00
_cell.angle_gamma   90.00
#
_symmetry.space_group_name_H-M   'P 1'
#
loop_
_entity.id
_entity.type
_entity.pdbx_description
1 polymer ?
#
loop_
_entity_poly.entity_id
_entity_poly.type
_entity_poly.pdbx_seq_one_letter_code
_entity_poly.pdbx_strand_id
1 'polypeptide(L)' 'MAKYDINTTKLGELLDDPQVVAIFDKHAPGLTNNPMLGMAKGMTAGQAMSMAGGMVGQEKLAAIKAEVEAL' A
#
# COMPACT_ATOMS: atom_id res chain seq x y z
N MET A 1 -2.15 -1.33 -18.58
CA MET A 1 -1.07 -2.01 -17.83
C MET A 1 -0.88 -1.17 -16.58
N ALA A 2 -1.07 -1.75 -15.39
CA ALA A 2 -0.83 -1.03 -14.15
C ALA A 2 0.60 -0.51 -14.16
N LYS A 3 0.81 0.78 -13.87
CA LYS A 3 2.13 1.40 -13.86
C LYS A 3 3.03 0.83 -12.76
N TYR A 4 2.40 0.27 -11.73
CA TYR A 4 3.06 -0.39 -10.61
C TYR A 4 2.51 -1.81 -10.40
N ASP A 5 3.40 -2.79 -10.29
CA ASP A 5 3.02 -4.16 -9.94
C ASP A 5 3.30 -4.40 -8.46
N ILE A 6 2.23 -4.58 -7.70
CA ILE A 6 2.28 -4.71 -6.25
C ILE A 6 3.07 -5.95 -5.78
N ASN A 7 3.24 -6.96 -6.64
CA ASN A 7 3.97 -8.18 -6.29
C ASN A 7 5.48 -8.03 -6.45
N THR A 8 5.92 -7.07 -7.25
CA THR A 8 7.34 -6.86 -7.59
C THR A 8 7.88 -5.55 -7.02
N THR A 9 7.03 -4.51 -7.01
CA THR A 9 7.36 -3.17 -6.52
C THR A 9 7.30 -3.15 -5.00
N LYS A 10 8.30 -2.54 -4.36
CA LYS A 10 8.31 -2.41 -2.90
C LYS A 10 7.23 -1.43 -2.46
N LEU A 11 6.66 -1.65 -1.27
CA LEU A 11 5.76 -0.65 -0.69
C LEU A 11 6.48 0.70 -0.52
N GLY A 12 7.78 0.68 -0.21
CA GLY A 12 8.58 1.90 -0.09
C GLY A 12 8.57 2.73 -1.37
N GLU A 13 8.80 2.10 -2.52
CA GLU A 13 8.79 2.77 -3.84
C GLU A 13 7.39 3.28 -4.20
N LEU A 14 6.34 2.53 -3.86
CA LEU A 14 4.97 3.01 -4.01
C LEU A 14 4.70 4.23 -3.14
N LEU A 15 5.16 4.23 -1.89
CA LEU A 15 4.99 5.34 -0.96
C LEU A 15 5.90 6.54 -1.26
N ASP A 16 6.83 6.43 -2.21
CA ASP A 16 7.53 7.60 -2.76
C ASP A 16 6.66 8.34 -3.79
N ASP A 17 5.61 7.70 -4.33
CA ASP A 17 4.64 8.34 -5.22
C ASP A 17 3.55 9.05 -4.39
N PRO A 18 3.43 10.39 -4.48
CA PRO A 18 2.44 11.14 -3.71
C PRO A 18 0.98 10.75 -4.07
N GLN A 19 0.72 10.24 -5.28
CA GLN A 19 -0.62 9.76 -5.64
C GLN A 19 -0.98 8.51 -4.85
N VAL A 20 -0.03 7.58 -4.73
CA VAL A 20 -0.22 6.34 -3.99
C VAL A 20 -0.34 6.64 -2.49
N VAL A 21 0.51 7.52 -1.94
CA VAL A 21 0.41 7.96 -0.55
C VAL A 21 -0.99 8.53 -0.26
N ALA A 22 -1.56 9.34 -1.13
CA ALA A 22 -2.90 9.89 -0.95
C ALA A 22 -3.99 8.80 -0.90
N ILE A 23 -3.90 7.76 -1.74
CA ILE A 23 -4.82 6.62 -1.72
C ILE A 23 -4.68 5.86 -0.38
N PHE A 24 -3.45 5.56 0.02
CA PHE A 24 -3.18 4.85 1.27
C PHE A 24 -3.66 5.65 2.49
N ASP A 25 -3.44 6.97 2.53
CA ASP A 25 -3.84 7.81 3.66
C ASP A 25 -5.37 7.97 3.74
N LYS A 26 -6.05 8.04 2.59
CA LYS A 26 -7.52 8.07 2.50
C LYS A 26 -8.17 6.82 3.10
N HIS A 27 -7.60 5.65 2.84
CA HIS A 27 -8.19 4.37 3.25
C HIS A 27 -7.65 3.88 4.60
N ALA A 28 -6.35 4.09 4.85
CA ALA A 28 -5.60 3.61 6.01
C ALA A 28 -4.86 4.76 6.73
N PRO A 29 -5.60 5.73 7.31
CA PRO A 29 -4.99 6.81 8.08
C PRO A 29 -4.19 6.23 9.26
N GLY A 30 -2.91 6.58 9.33
CA GLY A 30 -1.99 6.06 10.35
C GLY A 30 -1.12 4.87 9.91
N LEU A 31 -1.34 4.30 8.72
CA LEU A 31 -0.42 3.28 8.16
C LEU A 31 0.98 3.88 7.98
N THR A 32 1.06 5.12 7.50
CA THR A 32 2.29 5.90 7.31
C THR A 32 3.00 6.29 8.62
N ASN A 33 2.30 6.24 9.75
CA ASN A 33 2.86 6.53 11.08
C ASN A 33 3.10 5.26 11.91
N ASN A 34 2.77 4.08 11.39
CA ASN A 34 2.93 2.83 12.12
C ASN A 34 4.40 2.38 12.06
N PRO A 35 5.04 1.95 13.17
CA PRO A 35 6.38 1.35 13.15
C PRO A 35 6.49 0.15 12.20
N MET A 36 5.38 -0.55 11.94
CA MET A 36 5.32 -1.60 10.92
C MET A 36 5.55 -1.09 9.49
N LEU A 37 5.33 0.20 9.21
CA LEU A 37 5.61 0.79 7.90
C LEU A 37 7.10 0.72 7.57
N GLY A 38 7.99 0.95 8.54
CA GLY A 38 9.44 0.85 8.32
C GLY A 38 9.83 -0.55 7.82
N MET A 39 9.18 -1.59 8.35
CA MET A 39 9.35 -2.97 7.88
C MET A 39 8.66 -3.20 6.52
N ALA A 40 7.42 -2.72 6.38
CA ALA A 40 6.62 -2.85 5.18
C ALA A 40 7.26 -2.18 3.95
N LYS A 41 7.97 -1.06 4.12
CA LYS A 41 8.74 -0.37 3.07
C LYS A 41 9.80 -1.27 2.45
N GLY A 42 10.37 -2.21 3.22
CA GLY A 42 11.33 -3.19 2.74
C GLY A 42 10.69 -4.39 2.02
N MET A 43 9.38 -4.59 2.17
CA MET A 43 8.62 -5.69 1.58
C MET A 43 7.98 -5.26 0.25
N THR A 44 7.52 -6.24 -0.53
CA THR A 44 6.69 -5.95 -1.70
C THR A 44 5.36 -5.37 -1.25
N ALA A 45 4.77 -4.51 -2.08
CA ALA A 45 3.51 -3.86 -1.74
C ALA A 45 2.40 -4.86 -1.46
N GLY A 46 2.33 -5.97 -2.19
CA GLY A 46 1.38 -7.06 -1.99
C GLY A 46 1.54 -7.77 -0.65
N GLN A 47 2.76 -7.98 -0.17
CA GLN A 47 3.01 -8.53 1.15
C GLN A 47 2.61 -7.55 2.25
N ALA A 48 3.05 -6.29 2.14
CA ALA A 48 2.71 -5.27 3.11
C ALA A 48 1.20 -5.01 3.16
N MET A 49 0.55 -5.01 1.99
CA MET A 49 -0.89 -4.93 1.88
C MET A 49 -1.56 -6.13 2.52
N SER A 50 -1.10 -7.37 2.28
CA SER A 50 -1.68 -8.56 2.93
C SER A 50 -1.61 -8.47 4.46
N MET A 51 -0.52 -7.94 5.00
CA MET A 51 -0.39 -7.68 6.45
C MET A 51 -1.34 -6.57 6.90
N ALA A 52 -1.41 -5.46 6.14
CA ALA A 52 -2.32 -4.36 6.41
C ALA A 52 -3.79 -4.79 6.34
N GLY A 53 -4.17 -5.67 5.41
CA GLY A 53 -5.54 -6.18 5.27
C GLY A 53 -6.04 -6.90 6.51
N GLY A 54 -5.15 -7.50 7.31
CA GLY A 54 -5.50 -8.06 8.61
C GLY A 54 -5.79 -7.00 9.69
N MET A 55 -5.26 -5.78 9.53
CA MET A 55 -5.41 -4.66 10.47
C MET A 55 -6.49 -3.64 10.06
N VAL A 56 -6.50 -3.22 8.79
CA VAL A 56 -7.45 -2.23 8.23
C VAL A 56 -8.64 -2.87 7.52
N GLY A 57 -8.63 -4.19 7.32
CA GLY A 57 -9.68 -4.93 6.62
C GLY A 57 -9.40 -5.13 5.13
N GLN A 58 -9.72 -6.32 4.62
CA GLN A 58 -9.51 -6.69 3.22
C GLN A 58 -10.25 -5.80 2.23
N GLU A 59 -11.41 -5.24 2.60
CA GLU A 59 -12.22 -4.41 1.71
C GLU A 59 -11.49 -3.10 1.35
N LYS A 60 -10.96 -2.40 2.36
CA LYS A 60 -10.15 -1.21 2.16
C LYS A 60 -8.89 -1.50 1.37
N LEU A 61 -8.28 -2.66 1.65
CA LEU A 61 -7.09 -3.09 0.93
C LEU A 61 -7.35 -3.32 -0.56
N ALA A 62 -8.47 -3.96 -0.89
CA ALA A 62 -8.88 -4.20 -2.27
C ALA A 62 -9.13 -2.86 -3.00
N ALA A 63 -9.73 -1.88 -2.33
CA ALA A 63 -9.91 -0.53 -2.87
C ALA A 63 -8.56 0.16 -3.15
N ILE A 64 -7.63 0.13 -2.18
CA ILE A 64 -6.27 0.69 -2.37
C ILE A 64 -5.58 0.00 -3.55
N LYS A 65 -5.60 -1.34 -3.58
CA LYS A 65 -4.98 -2.12 -4.66
C LYS A 65 -5.56 -1.72 -6.02
N ALA A 66 -6.88 -1.64 -6.14
CA ALA A 66 -7.54 -1.26 -7.38
C ALA A 66 -7.20 0.17 -7.81
N GLU A 67 -7.14 1.13 -6.89
CA GLU A 67 -6.75 2.51 -7.19
C GLU A 67 -5.28 2.60 -7.60
N VAL A 68 -4.38 1.85 -6.95
CA VAL A 68 -2.94 1.81 -7.29
C VAL A 68 -2.69 1.11 -8.63
N GLU A 69 -3.40 0.02 -8.93
CA GLU A 69 -3.32 -0.67 -10.22
C GLU A 69 -3.94 0.14 -11.38
N ALA A 70 -4.79 1.13 -11.07
CA ALA A 70 -5.38 2.04 -12.04
C ALA A 70 -4.49 3.26 -12.37
N LEU A 71 -3.41 3.49 -11.61
CA LEU A 71 -2.36 4.47 -11.92
C LEU A 71 -1.39 3.96 -12.99
#